data_AF-A0A0C3BQA0-F1
#
_entry.id   AF-A0A0C3BQA0-F1
#
_cell.length_a   1.000
_cell.length_b   1.000
_cell.length_c   1.000
_cell.angle_alpha   90.00
_cell.angle_beta   90.00
_cell.angle_gamma   90.00
#
_symmetry.space_group_name_H-M   'P 1'
#
loop_
_entity.id
_entity.type
_entity.pdbx_description
1 polymer ?
#
loop_
_entity_poly.entity_id
_entity_poly.type
_entity_poly.pdbx_seq_one_letter_code
_entity_poly.pdbx_strand_id
1 'polypeptide(L)'
;MAQLNMCVAISVCKAVVGQFGMILVELILLIRVYALYNQSYQMKYILVGSFTIATLLETTGTVILVRSLFPLVAACQPPKASRKGLLVFGTGAGFCQCIIFIMTSYKFVTRRSSGWARTPLTSLILKEGVITFILVLGMIVHEVVRNLNPDGEIAAFSWYISFISIGASRLILSIRKVAVERRQLQSMRQQESGDSSSALYELDDLAFLDSFHE
;
A
#
# COMPACT_ATOMS: atom_id res chain seq x y z
N MET A 1 -14.33 -23.08 -31.05
CA MET A 1 -13.34 -23.43 -29.99
C MET A 1 -12.30 -22.33 -29.74
N ALA A 2 -11.64 -21.75 -30.76
CA ALA A 2 -10.62 -20.72 -30.54
C ALA A 2 -11.09 -19.47 -29.77
N GLN A 3 -12.31 -18.96 -30.05
CA GLN A 3 -12.86 -17.78 -29.39
C GLN A 3 -13.18 -18.00 -27.90
N LEU A 4 -13.60 -19.22 -27.52
CA LEU A 4 -13.89 -19.58 -26.13
C LEU A 4 -12.61 -19.54 -25.28
N ASN A 5 -11.52 -20.10 -25.81
CA ASN A 5 -10.23 -20.14 -25.12
C ASN A 5 -9.67 -18.72 -24.89
N MET A 6 -9.84 -17.81 -25.85
CA MET A 6 -9.42 -16.41 -25.69
C MET A 6 -10.23 -15.67 -24.60
N CYS A 7 -11.55 -15.88 -24.54
CA CYS A 7 -12.40 -15.21 -23.56
C CYS A 7 -12.09 -15.66 -22.12
N VAL A 8 -11.94 -16.98 -21.92
CA VAL A 8 -11.49 -17.54 -20.63
C VAL A 8 -10.12 -16.98 -20.25
N ALA A 9 -9.16 -16.98 -21.17
CA ALA A 9 -7.81 -16.48 -20.91
C ALA A 9 -7.80 -15.01 -20.48
N ILE A 10 -8.57 -14.14 -21.15
CA ILE A 10 -8.68 -12.72 -20.80
C ILE A 10 -9.33 -12.54 -19.42
N SER A 11 -10.37 -13.31 -19.11
CA SER A 11 -11.06 -13.23 -17.82
C SER A 11 -10.13 -13.65 -16.67
N VAL A 12 -9.43 -14.77 -16.83
CA VAL A 12 -8.44 -15.25 -15.86
C VAL A 12 -7.29 -14.25 -15.72
N CYS A 13 -6.76 -13.73 -16.81
CA CYS A 13 -5.69 -12.74 -16.79
C CYS A 13 -6.10 -11.47 -16.02
N LYS A 14 -7.30 -10.95 -16.27
CA LYS A 14 -7.84 -9.80 -15.51
C LYS A 14 -7.94 -10.08 -14.01
N ALA A 15 -8.44 -11.26 -13.63
CA ALA A 15 -8.55 -11.65 -12.22
C ALA A 15 -7.16 -11.76 -11.55
N VAL A 16 -6.20 -12.39 -12.23
CA VAL A 16 -4.83 -12.55 -11.74
C VAL A 16 -4.14 -11.20 -11.58
N VAL A 17 -4.22 -10.32 -12.59
CA VAL A 17 -3.64 -8.96 -12.52
C VAL A 17 -4.26 -8.16 -11.37
N GLY A 18 -5.59 -8.25 -11.18
CA GLY A 18 -6.27 -7.62 -10.05
C GLY A 18 -5.77 -8.13 -8.71
N GLN A 19 -5.64 -9.45 -8.56
CA GLN A 19 -5.14 -10.08 -7.34
C GLN A 19 -3.71 -9.65 -7.01
N PHE A 20 -2.81 -9.64 -8.00
CA PHE A 20 -1.44 -9.15 -7.80
C PHE A 20 -1.41 -7.67 -7.41
N GLY A 21 -2.26 -6.84 -8.02
CA GLY A 21 -2.38 -5.43 -7.67
C GLY A 21 -2.80 -5.24 -6.21
N MET A 22 -3.78 -6.01 -5.75
CA MET A 22 -4.23 -5.99 -4.35
C MET A 22 -3.14 -6.43 -3.38
N ILE A 23 -2.51 -7.57 -3.63
CA ILE A 23 -1.39 -8.08 -2.82
C ILE A 23 -0.26 -7.05 -2.73
N LEU A 24 0.07 -6.39 -3.84
CA LEU A 24 1.11 -5.36 -3.86
C LEU A 24 0.75 -4.18 -2.96
N VAL A 25 -0.50 -3.71 -3.02
CA VAL A 25 -1.00 -2.62 -2.17
C VAL A 25 -0.97 -3.01 -0.69
N GLU A 26 -1.47 -4.20 -0.35
CA GLU A 26 -1.44 -4.72 1.01
C GLU A 26 -0.01 -4.86 1.54
N LEU A 27 0.91 -5.39 0.73
CA LEU A 27 2.32 -5.54 1.08
C LEU A 27 2.98 -4.19 1.38
N ILE A 28 2.69 -3.17 0.58
CA ILE A 28 3.22 -1.82 0.81
C ILE A 28 2.69 -1.24 2.12
N LEU A 29 1.39 -1.39 2.40
CA LEU A 29 0.79 -0.95 3.66
C LEU A 29 1.44 -1.68 4.85
N LEU A 30 1.66 -2.99 4.71
CA LEU A 30 2.31 -3.83 5.71
C LEU A 30 3.75 -3.41 6.00
N ILE A 31 4.58 -3.21 4.96
CA ILE A 31 5.96 -2.74 5.10
C ILE A 31 6.01 -1.40 5.82
N ARG A 32 5.06 -0.50 5.55
CA ARG A 32 4.97 0.81 6.20
C ARG A 32 4.64 0.70 7.68
N VAL A 33 3.66 -0.12 8.05
CA VAL A 33 3.31 -0.36 9.46
C VAL A 33 4.47 -1.03 10.19
N TYR A 34 5.12 -1.99 9.55
CA TYR A 34 6.31 -2.65 10.06
C TYR A 34 7.44 -1.66 10.37
N ALA A 35 7.73 -0.74 9.44
CA ALA A 35 8.72 0.31 9.65
C ALA A 35 8.36 1.23 10.82
N LEU A 36 7.07 1.52 11.03
CA LEU A 36 6.60 2.36 12.14
C LEU A 36 6.71 1.65 13.50
N TYR A 37 6.64 0.32 13.52
CA TYR A 37 6.64 -0.48 14.75
C TYR A 37 8.03 -0.77 15.33
N ASN A 38 9.07 -0.06 14.87
CA ASN A 38 10.43 -0.14 15.42
C ASN A 38 10.91 -1.60 15.61
N GLN A 39 10.64 -2.46 14.62
CA GLN A 39 11.10 -3.84 14.55
C GLN A 39 10.72 -4.79 15.70
N SER A 40 9.76 -4.48 16.58
CA SER A 40 9.38 -5.41 17.64
C SER A 40 8.86 -6.75 17.06
N TYR A 41 9.43 -7.87 17.51
CA TYR A 41 9.15 -9.19 16.94
C TYR A 41 7.68 -9.61 17.05
N GLN A 42 7.01 -9.23 18.13
CA GLN A 42 5.60 -9.57 18.37
C GLN A 42 4.68 -8.98 17.29
N MET A 43 4.92 -7.73 16.88
CA MET A 43 4.09 -7.13 15.85
C MET A 43 4.32 -7.71 14.47
N LYS A 44 5.50 -8.28 14.20
CA LYS A 44 5.74 -8.99 12.93
C LYS A 44 4.77 -10.16 12.78
N TYR A 45 4.58 -10.95 13.83
CA TYR A 45 3.69 -12.10 13.80
C TYR A 45 2.23 -11.70 13.59
N ILE A 46 1.76 -10.64 14.25
CA ILE A 46 0.38 -10.16 14.06
C ILE A 46 0.17 -9.64 12.63
N LEU A 47 1.12 -8.86 12.11
CA LEU A 47 1.06 -8.34 10.74
C LEU A 47 1.05 -9.46 9.70
N VAL A 48 2.00 -10.38 9.80
CA VAL A 48 2.12 -11.52 8.87
C VAL A 48 0.89 -12.41 8.98
N GLY A 49 0.42 -12.70 10.19
CA GLY A 49 -0.81 -13.48 10.39
C GLY A 49 -2.03 -12.83 9.74
N SER A 50 -2.21 -11.52 9.93
CA SER A 50 -3.33 -10.79 9.32
C SER A 50 -3.27 -10.81 7.79
N PHE A 51 -2.08 -10.63 7.21
CA PHE A 51 -1.86 -10.70 5.77
C PHE A 51 -2.09 -12.11 5.22
N THR A 52 -1.60 -13.15 5.89
CA THR A 52 -1.83 -14.53 5.47
C THR A 52 -3.32 -14.87 5.47
N ILE A 53 -4.05 -14.49 6.52
CA ILE A 53 -5.50 -14.71 6.61
C ILE A 53 -6.22 -13.96 5.47
N ALA A 54 -5.86 -12.70 5.22
CA ALA A 54 -6.44 -11.91 4.13
C ALA A 54 -6.18 -12.53 2.76
N THR A 55 -4.94 -12.89 2.45
CA THR A 55 -4.58 -13.54 1.18
C THR A 55 -5.32 -14.87 1.02
N LEU A 56 -5.50 -15.65 2.09
CA LEU A 56 -6.28 -16.90 2.05
C LEU A 56 -7.76 -16.64 1.74
N LEU A 57 -8.37 -15.62 2.35
CA LEU A 57 -9.75 -15.23 2.07
C LEU A 57 -9.93 -14.74 0.62
N GLU A 58 -9.02 -13.90 0.14
CA GLU A 58 -9.06 -13.36 -1.23
C GLU A 58 -8.85 -14.44 -2.29
N THR A 59 -7.88 -15.33 -2.09
CA THR A 59 -7.61 -16.45 -3.00
C THR A 59 -8.80 -17.42 -3.03
N THR A 60 -9.38 -17.73 -1.87
CA THR A 60 -10.59 -18.56 -1.78
C THR A 60 -11.78 -17.90 -2.49
N GLY A 61 -11.98 -16.59 -2.28
CA GLY A 61 -13.01 -15.81 -2.97
C GLY A 61 -12.83 -15.80 -4.49
N THR A 62 -11.59 -15.63 -4.95
CA THR A 62 -11.22 -15.68 -6.38
C THR A 62 -11.49 -17.05 -6.98
N VAL A 63 -11.13 -18.14 -6.29
CA VAL A 63 -11.40 -19.51 -6.76
C VAL A 63 -12.90 -19.78 -6.87
N ILE A 64 -13.70 -19.35 -5.88
CA ILE A 64 -15.16 -19.48 -5.92
C ILE A 64 -15.75 -18.66 -7.09
N LEU A 65 -15.26 -17.43 -7.27
CA LEU A 65 -15.69 -16.57 -8.36
C LEU A 65 -15.38 -17.21 -9.72
N VAL A 66 -14.15 -17.63 -9.96
CA VAL A 66 -13.72 -18.29 -11.21
C VAL A 66 -14.54 -19.57 -11.48
N ARG A 67 -14.77 -20.41 -10.48
CA ARG A 67 -15.62 -21.61 -10.63
C ARG A 67 -17.05 -21.27 -11.00
N SER A 68 -17.61 -20.22 -10.42
CA SER A 68 -18.98 -19.77 -10.73
C SER A 68 -19.10 -19.18 -12.14
N LEU A 69 -18.00 -18.67 -12.70
CA LEU A 69 -17.94 -18.08 -14.03
C LEU A 69 -17.76 -19.13 -15.13
N PHE A 70 -17.17 -20.28 -14.83
CA PHE A 70 -16.89 -21.36 -15.79
C PHE A 70 -18.10 -21.78 -16.66
N PRO A 71 -19.31 -22.01 -16.10
CA PRO A 71 -20.47 -22.38 -16.92
C PRO A 71 -21.05 -21.23 -17.76
N LEU A 72 -20.84 -19.95 -17.37
CA LEU A 72 -21.35 -18.79 -18.10
C LEU A 72 -20.43 -18.35 -19.25
N VAL A 73 -19.11 -18.56 -19.11
CA VAL A 73 -18.13 -18.17 -20.13
C VAL A 73 -18.26 -19.00 -21.42
N ALA A 74 -18.89 -20.17 -21.35
CA ALA A 74 -19.27 -20.99 -22.51
C ALA A 74 -20.11 -20.21 -23.55
N ALA A 75 -20.87 -19.20 -23.11
CA ALA A 75 -21.74 -18.39 -23.96
C ALA A 75 -21.13 -17.03 -24.37
N CYS A 76 -19.89 -16.72 -23.96
CA CYS A 76 -19.21 -15.43 -24.25
C CYS A 76 -20.03 -14.18 -23.87
N GLN A 77 -20.96 -14.32 -22.91
CA GLN A 77 -21.82 -13.25 -22.45
C GLN A 77 -21.23 -12.67 -21.16
N PRO A 78 -21.22 -11.33 -20.98
CA PRO A 78 -20.68 -10.71 -19.77
C PRO A 78 -21.34 -11.35 -18.55
N PRO A 79 -20.56 -12.05 -17.71
CA PRO A 79 -21.14 -12.85 -16.65
C PRO A 79 -21.73 -11.93 -15.59
N LYS A 80 -22.97 -12.22 -15.19
CA LYS A 80 -23.55 -11.62 -13.98
C LYS A 80 -22.72 -12.16 -12.80
N ALA A 81 -21.92 -11.29 -12.19
CA ALA A 81 -21.05 -11.67 -11.10
C ALA A 81 -21.84 -12.39 -10.00
N SER A 82 -21.36 -13.56 -9.56
CA SER A 82 -21.98 -14.28 -8.46
C SER A 82 -21.90 -13.45 -7.18
N ARG A 83 -23.06 -12.97 -6.70
CA ARG A 83 -23.17 -12.08 -5.53
C ARG A 83 -22.40 -12.59 -4.32
N LYS A 84 -22.43 -13.91 -4.11
CA LYS A 84 -21.73 -14.57 -2.99
C LYS A 84 -20.21 -14.50 -3.14
N GLY A 85 -19.68 -14.69 -4.35
CA GLY A 85 -18.24 -14.61 -4.60
C GLY A 85 -17.71 -13.20 -4.41
N LEU A 86 -18.44 -12.20 -4.90
CA LEU A 86 -18.07 -10.80 -4.77
C LEU A 86 -18.17 -10.30 -3.31
N LEU A 87 -19.20 -10.72 -2.57
CA LEU A 87 -19.33 -10.41 -1.14
C LEU A 87 -18.18 -11.01 -0.33
N VAL A 88 -17.85 -12.28 -0.53
CA VAL A 88 -16.76 -12.94 0.20
C VAL A 88 -15.40 -12.31 -0.12
N PHE A 89 -15.16 -11.97 -1.39
CA PHE A 89 -13.96 -11.27 -1.81
C PHE A 89 -13.89 -9.87 -1.18
N GLY A 90 -14.97 -9.09 -1.28
CA GLY A 90 -15.04 -7.72 -0.77
C GLY A 90 -14.97 -7.63 0.75
N THR A 91 -15.59 -8.56 1.48
CA THR A 91 -15.49 -8.60 2.95
C THR A 91 -14.10 -9.01 3.41
N GLY A 92 -13.44 -9.95 2.72
CA GLY A 92 -12.05 -10.32 2.99
C GLY A 92 -11.10 -9.13 2.85
N ALA A 93 -11.13 -8.48 1.69
CA ALA A 93 -10.32 -7.29 1.42
C ALA A 93 -10.65 -6.16 2.39
N GLY A 94 -11.94 -5.86 2.61
CA GLY A 94 -12.39 -4.81 3.53
C GLY A 94 -11.97 -5.06 4.97
N PHE A 95 -12.07 -6.30 5.46
CA PHE A 95 -11.66 -6.68 6.81
C PHE A 95 -10.16 -6.49 7.03
N CYS A 96 -9.33 -6.94 6.07
CA CYS A 96 -7.89 -6.72 6.10
C CYS A 96 -7.56 -5.22 6.13
N GLN A 97 -8.18 -4.45 5.22
CA GLN A 97 -8.00 -3.01 5.13
C GLN A 97 -8.38 -2.31 6.45
N CYS A 98 -9.49 -2.70 7.09
CA CYS A 98 -9.93 -2.19 8.39
C CYS A 98 -8.89 -2.44 9.47
N ILE A 99 -8.39 -3.67 9.61
CA ILE A 99 -7.41 -4.03 10.65
C ILE A 99 -6.13 -3.22 10.49
N ILE A 100 -5.57 -3.19 9.27
CA ILE A 100 -4.35 -2.45 8.96
C ILE A 100 -4.56 -0.96 9.23
N PHE A 101 -5.71 -0.42 8.81
CA PHE A 101 -6.06 0.98 9.01
C PHE A 101 -6.18 1.36 10.49
N ILE A 102 -6.87 0.54 11.30
CA ILE A 102 -7.03 0.75 12.73
C ILE A 102 -5.68 0.68 13.44
N MET A 103 -4.85 -0.34 13.15
CA MET A 103 -3.52 -0.47 13.73
C MET A 103 -2.64 0.75 13.40
N THR A 104 -2.66 1.20 12.14
CA THR A 104 -1.88 2.35 11.69
C THR A 104 -2.34 3.63 12.38
N SER A 105 -3.66 3.86 12.42
CA SER A 105 -4.27 5.06 13.00
C SER A 105 -4.04 5.12 14.51
N TYR A 106 -4.26 4.01 15.22
CA TYR A 106 -4.03 3.92 16.66
C TYR A 106 -2.59 4.31 17.00
N LYS A 107 -1.60 3.71 16.32
CA LYS A 107 -0.19 4.01 16.62
C LYS A 107 0.21 5.43 16.24
N PHE A 108 -0.37 5.97 15.16
CA PHE A 108 -0.16 7.36 14.75
C PHE A 108 -0.66 8.33 15.82
N VAL A 109 -1.86 8.11 16.36
CA VAL A 109 -2.42 8.92 17.45
C VAL A 109 -1.57 8.79 18.72
N THR A 110 -1.15 7.58 19.09
CA THR A 110 -0.28 7.38 20.28
C THR A 110 1.05 8.12 20.14
N ARG A 111 1.72 8.06 18.98
CA ARG A 111 2.98 8.78 18.74
C ARG A 111 2.78 10.30 18.73
N ARG A 112 1.65 10.79 18.19
CA ARG A 112 1.31 12.21 18.18
C ARG A 112 1.09 12.75 19.59
N SER A 113 0.42 11.97 20.44
CA SER A 113 0.20 12.32 21.85
C SER A 113 1.50 12.39 22.67
N SER A 114 2.54 11.64 22.29
CA SER A 114 3.83 11.61 22.99
C SER A 114 4.78 12.76 22.59
N GLY A 115 4.32 13.77 21.86
CA GLY A 115 5.13 14.94 21.49
C GLY A 115 6.16 14.71 20.37
N TRP A 116 6.26 13.50 19.82
CA TRP A 116 7.22 13.16 18.77
C TRP A 116 6.68 13.50 17.36
N ALA A 117 6.22 14.74 17.19
CA ALA A 117 5.36 15.17 16.09
C ALA A 117 6.10 15.65 14.81
N ARG A 118 7.24 15.05 14.44
CA ARG A 118 8.08 15.54 13.32
C ARG A 118 8.29 14.60 12.15
N THR A 119 7.40 13.62 11.92
CA THR A 119 7.40 12.87 10.66
C THR A 119 6.21 13.26 9.78
N PRO A 120 6.31 14.34 8.97
CA PRO A 120 5.28 14.69 7.97
C PRO A 120 5.06 13.58 6.94
N LEU A 121 6.00 12.63 6.85
CA LEU A 121 5.91 11.50 5.96
C LEU A 121 4.79 10.51 6.32
N THR A 122 4.54 10.25 7.61
CA THR A 122 3.54 9.27 8.03
C THR A 122 2.11 9.75 7.82
N SER A 123 1.84 11.06 7.92
CA SER A 123 0.50 11.61 7.70
C SER A 123 0.11 11.60 6.22
N LEU A 124 1.07 11.88 5.32
CA LEU A 124 0.85 11.83 3.88
C LEU A 124 0.48 10.41 3.43
N ILE A 125 1.19 9.43 3.99
CA ILE A 125 0.98 7.99 3.77
C ILE A 125 -0.37 7.52 4.33
N LEU A 126 -0.74 7.98 5.52
CA LEU A 126 -2.05 7.68 6.12
C LEU A 126 -3.19 8.23 5.26
N LYS A 127 -3.06 9.46 4.75
CA LYS A 127 -4.05 10.06 3.86
C LYS A 127 -4.24 9.23 2.58
N GLU A 128 -3.17 8.70 2.01
CA GLU A 128 -3.27 7.78 0.86
C GLU A 128 -3.99 6.48 1.23
N GLY A 129 -3.67 5.88 2.38
CA GLY A 129 -4.37 4.69 2.88
C GLY A 129 -5.86 4.93 3.17
N VAL A 130 -6.23 6.09 3.72
CA VAL A 130 -7.62 6.52 3.93
C VAL A 130 -8.35 6.60 2.59
N ILE A 131 -7.73 7.18 1.56
CA ILE A 131 -8.35 7.28 0.23
C ILE A 131 -8.65 5.89 -0.31
N THR A 132 -7.69 4.95 -0.24
CA THR A 132 -7.91 3.56 -0.68
C THR A 132 -9.01 2.88 0.14
N PHE A 133 -9.05 3.10 1.45
CA PHE A 133 -10.10 2.56 2.32
C PHE A 133 -11.50 3.09 1.96
N ILE A 134 -11.63 4.40 1.74
CA ILE A 134 -12.88 5.03 1.29
C ILE A 134 -13.30 4.47 -0.07
N LEU A 135 -12.36 4.23 -0.98
CA LEU A 135 -12.66 3.64 -2.30
C LEU A 135 -13.17 2.21 -2.18
N VAL A 136 -12.56 1.38 -1.34
CA VAL A 136 -13.02 0.00 -1.09
C VAL A 136 -14.40 -0.01 -0.43
N LEU A 137 -14.63 0.84 0.57
CA LEU A 137 -15.96 1.02 1.15
C LEU A 137 -16.98 1.51 0.13
N GLY A 138 -16.61 2.48 -0.71
CA GLY A 138 -17.44 3.00 -1.78
C GLY A 138 -17.83 1.91 -2.77
N MET A 139 -16.92 1.00 -3.10
CA MET A 139 -17.19 -0.17 -3.94
C MET A 139 -18.19 -1.13 -3.28
N ILE A 140 -18.02 -1.43 -1.99
CA ILE A 140 -18.95 -2.30 -1.24
C ILE A 140 -20.33 -1.66 -1.18
N VAL A 141 -20.42 -0.37 -0.83
CA VAL A 141 -21.68 0.37 -0.76
C VAL A 141 -22.32 0.45 -2.14
N HIS A 142 -21.56 0.73 -3.20
CA HIS A 142 -22.05 0.75 -4.56
C HIS A 142 -22.64 -0.62 -4.96
N GLU A 143 -21.98 -1.71 -4.60
CA GLU A 143 -22.50 -3.06 -4.88
C GLU A 143 -23.77 -3.38 -4.06
N VAL A 144 -23.85 -2.91 -2.81
CA VAL A 144 -25.07 -3.02 -1.99
C VAL A 144 -26.21 -2.19 -2.59
N VAL A 145 -25.95 -0.96 -3.02
CA VAL A 145 -26.94 -0.09 -3.67
C VAL A 145 -27.33 -0.63 -5.05
N ARG A 146 -26.41 -1.23 -5.80
CA ARG A 146 -26.69 -1.93 -7.05
C ARG A 146 -27.68 -3.09 -6.88
N ASN A 147 -27.68 -3.77 -5.73
CA ASN A 147 -28.71 -4.78 -5.46
C ASN A 147 -30.13 -4.19 -5.45
N LEU A 148 -30.27 -2.87 -5.31
CA LEU A 148 -31.56 -2.17 -5.33
C LEU A 148 -31.93 -1.65 -6.74
N ASN A 149 -30.95 -1.38 -7.64
CA ASN A 149 -31.20 -0.85 -8.99
C ASN A 149 -30.21 -1.43 -10.04
N PRO A 150 -30.66 -2.24 -11.02
CA PRO A 150 -29.79 -2.98 -11.93
C PRO A 150 -29.23 -2.23 -13.16
N ASP A 151 -29.57 -0.96 -13.40
CA ASP A 151 -29.32 -0.31 -14.70
C ASP A 151 -27.96 0.43 -14.88
N GLY A 152 -27.02 0.30 -13.94
CA GLY A 152 -25.74 1.04 -13.94
C GLY A 152 -24.49 0.15 -13.94
N GLU A 153 -24.19 -0.55 -15.04
CA GLU A 153 -23.32 -1.75 -14.97
C GLU A 153 -21.81 -1.60 -15.27
N ILE A 154 -21.27 -0.48 -15.78
CA ILE A 154 -19.91 -0.53 -16.39
C ILE A 154 -18.91 0.52 -15.87
N ALA A 155 -19.35 1.60 -15.23
CA ALA A 155 -18.45 2.71 -14.86
C ALA A 155 -17.52 2.41 -13.67
N ALA A 156 -17.99 1.65 -12.67
CA ALA A 156 -17.31 1.53 -11.38
C ALA A 156 -15.94 0.81 -11.45
N PHE A 157 -15.83 -0.24 -12.28
CA PHE A 157 -14.60 -1.01 -12.39
C PHE A 157 -13.47 -0.22 -13.07
N SER A 158 -13.81 0.59 -14.08
CA SER A 158 -12.86 1.48 -14.76
C SER A 158 -12.33 2.56 -13.82
N TRP A 159 -13.21 3.13 -12.99
CA TRP A 159 -12.81 4.10 -11.96
C TRP A 159 -11.89 3.48 -10.92
N TYR A 160 -12.18 2.27 -10.47
CA TYR A 160 -11.34 1.57 -9.49
C TYR A 160 -9.90 1.36 -9.99
N ILE A 161 -9.72 0.85 -11.20
CA ILE A 161 -8.36 0.68 -11.78
C ILE A 161 -7.65 2.02 -11.92
N SER A 162 -8.38 3.08 -12.32
CA SER A 162 -7.82 4.42 -12.44
C SER A 162 -7.30 4.93 -11.09
N PHE A 163 -8.07 4.74 -10.02
CA PHE A 163 -7.65 5.15 -8.68
C PHE A 163 -6.45 4.34 -8.17
N ILE A 164 -6.40 3.03 -8.43
CA ILE A 164 -5.21 2.23 -8.09
C ILE A 164 -3.99 2.74 -8.83
N SER A 165 -4.10 3.02 -10.12
CA SER A 165 -2.98 3.53 -10.93
C SER A 165 -2.48 4.88 -10.41
N ILE A 166 -3.39 5.80 -10.10
CA ILE A 166 -3.06 7.10 -9.52
C ILE A 166 -2.41 6.91 -8.14
N GLY A 167 -2.96 6.02 -7.30
CA GLY A 167 -2.43 5.69 -5.98
C GLY A 167 -1.02 5.12 -6.06
N ALA A 168 -0.80 4.12 -6.91
CA ALA A 168 0.50 3.50 -7.14
C ALA A 168 1.54 4.52 -7.65
N SER A 169 1.14 5.42 -8.56
CA SER A 169 2.03 6.46 -9.09
C SER A 169 2.46 7.45 -8.00
N ARG A 170 1.51 7.93 -7.19
CA ARG A 170 1.79 8.85 -6.06
C ARG A 170 2.65 8.19 -4.99
N LEU A 171 2.38 6.91 -4.71
CA LEU A 171 3.15 6.10 -3.79
C LEU A 171 4.62 6.01 -4.20
N ILE A 172 4.91 5.68 -5.47
CA ILE A 172 6.28 5.59 -5.99
C ILE A 172 6.98 6.96 -5.88
N LEU A 173 6.29 8.04 -6.21
CA LEU A 173 6.82 9.39 -6.08
C LEU A 173 7.13 9.75 -4.62
N SER A 174 6.29 9.34 -3.68
CA SER A 174 6.51 9.57 -2.25
C SER A 174 7.80 8.89 -1.76
N ILE A 175 8.06 7.67 -2.20
CA ILE A 175 9.27 6.91 -1.85
C ILE A 175 10.52 7.59 -2.45
N ARG A 176 10.44 8.03 -3.71
CA ARG A 176 11.53 8.77 -4.36
C ARG A 176 11.85 10.07 -3.64
N LYS A 177 10.83 10.84 -3.25
CA LYS A 177 11.02 12.10 -2.51
C LYS A 177 11.76 11.87 -1.20
N VAL A 178 11.40 10.83 -0.44
CA VAL A 178 12.07 10.46 0.81
C VAL A 178 13.51 10.02 0.58
N ALA A 179 13.77 9.24 -0.48
CA ALA A 179 15.10 8.80 -0.83
C ALA A 179 16.02 10.00 -1.16
N VAL A 180 15.49 11.01 -1.87
CA VAL A 180 16.22 12.24 -2.19
C VAL A 180 16.46 13.09 -0.95
N GLU A 181 15.45 13.32 -0.12
CA GLU A 181 15.57 14.12 1.11
C GLU A 181 16.58 13.50 2.09
N ARG A 182 16.59 12.17 2.22
CA ARG A 182 17.58 11.46 3.04
C ARG A 182 19.00 11.62 2.49
N ARG A 183 19.20 11.59 1.17
CA ARG A 183 20.52 11.85 0.55
C ARG A 183 20.99 13.27 0.82
N GLN A 184 20.11 14.27 0.71
CA GLN A 184 20.44 15.66 0.99
C GLN A 184 20.82 15.89 2.46
N LEU A 185 20.10 15.28 3.39
CA LEU A 185 20.46 15.32 4.81
C LEU A 185 21.82 14.65 5.09
N GLN A 186 22.13 13.56 4.38
CA GLN A 186 23.44 12.91 4.49
C GLN A 186 24.57 13.78 3.93
N SER A 187 24.37 14.45 2.78
CA SER A 187 25.38 15.37 2.24
C SER A 187 25.62 16.56 3.15
N MET A 188 24.58 17.13 3.78
CA MET A 188 24.74 18.21 4.75
C MET A 188 25.55 17.77 5.98
N ARG A 189 25.26 16.59 6.54
CA ARG A 189 26.06 16.04 7.65
C ARG A 189 27.52 15.81 7.28
N GLN A 190 27.75 15.33 6.06
CA GLN A 190 29.09 15.01 5.58
C GLN A 190 29.91 16.30 5.34
N GLN A 191 29.26 17.37 4.87
CA GLN A 191 29.87 18.68 4.74
C GLN A 191 30.20 19.31 6.11
N GLU A 192 29.30 19.22 7.09
CA GLU A 192 29.51 19.70 8.46
C GLU A 192 30.66 18.96 9.17
N SER A 193 30.78 17.64 8.92
CA SER A 193 31.89 16.83 9.43
C SER A 193 33.22 17.15 8.75
N GLY A 194 33.18 17.54 7.46
CA GLY A 194 34.35 18.00 6.71
C GLY A 194 34.87 19.33 7.24
N ASP A 195 34.00 20.32 7.40
CA ASP A 195 34.37 21.65 7.91
C ASP A 195 34.94 21.59 9.34
N SER A 196 34.35 20.76 10.20
CA SER A 196 34.86 20.56 11.56
C SER A 196 36.24 19.90 11.58
N SER A 197 36.53 18.99 10.63
CA SER A 197 37.87 18.42 10.50
C SER A 197 38.86 19.47 9.98
N SER A 198 38.48 20.24 8.96
CA SER A 198 39.33 21.29 8.37
C SER A 198 39.73 22.35 9.40
N ALA A 199 38.79 22.81 10.22
CA ALA A 199 39.06 23.78 11.29
C ALA A 199 39.97 23.21 12.39
N LEU A 200 39.90 21.91 12.66
CA LEU A 200 40.78 21.24 13.63
C LEU A 200 42.21 21.10 13.09
N TYR A 201 42.37 20.84 11.79
CA TYR A 201 43.69 20.85 11.14
C TYR A 201 44.34 22.25 11.12
N GLU A 202 43.57 23.33 10.87
CA GLU A 202 44.09 24.70 10.95
C GLU A 202 44.57 25.06 12.38
N LEU A 203 43.89 24.56 13.41
CA LEU A 203 44.27 24.78 14.81
C LEU A 203 45.54 24.02 15.21
N ASP A 204 45.72 22.78 14.72
CA ASP A 204 46.95 22.00 14.93
C ASP A 204 48.16 22.64 14.22
N ASP A 205 47.99 23.14 12.99
CA ASP A 205 49.07 23.84 12.26
C ASP A 205 49.49 25.15 12.96
N LEU A 206 48.53 25.90 13.51
CA LEU A 206 48.81 27.10 14.31
C LEU A 206 49.55 26.77 15.61
N ALA A 207 49.14 25.71 16.33
CA ALA A 207 49.82 25.27 17.54
C ALA A 207 51.25 24.76 17.26
N PHE A 208 51.46 24.11 16.12
CA PHE A 208 52.78 23.66 15.69
C PHE A 208 53.72 24.83 15.34
N LEU A 209 53.20 25.89 14.71
CA LEU A 209 53.99 27.10 14.41
C LEU A 209 54.39 27.88 15.66
N ASP A 210 53.53 27.95 16.68
CA ASP A 210 53.84 28.65 17.94
C ASP A 210 54.97 27.96 18.72
N SER A 211 55.05 26.62 18.66
CA SER A 211 56.12 25.82 19.30
C SER A 211 57.53 26.06 18.72
N PHE A 212 57.67 26.67 17.54
CA PHE A 212 58.98 26.97 16.94
C PHE A 212 59.54 28.35 17.35
N HIS A 213 58.73 29.16 18.03
CA HIS A 213 59.06 30.56 18.32
C HIS A 213 59.41 30.84 19.80
N GLU A 214 59.42 29.80 20.64
CA GLU A 214 60.01 29.76 21.99
C GLU A 214 61.37 29.05 21.99
#